data_AF-A0A7S3KQR1-F1
#
_entry.id   AF-A0A7S3KQR1-F1
#
_cell.length_a   1.000
_cell.length_b   1.000
_cell.length_c   1.000
_cell.angle_alpha   90.00
_cell.angle_beta   90.00
_cell.angle_gamma   90.00
#
_symmetry.space_group_name_H-M   'P 1'
#
loop_
_entity.id
_entity.type
_entity.pdbx_description
1 polymer ?
#
loop_
_entity_poly.entity_id
_entity_poly.type
_entity_poly.pdbx_seq_one_letter_code
_entity_poly.pdbx_strand_id
1 'polypeptide(L)'
;MKMAVIFGVAQMSLGILMKAFNSLYFGRTVEFFFEFIPQIILLWVLFGFMNVLIIVKWLADWQGRTDRAPGIISVMINMFLSQGAVDEGVDPLLFNENTQQIISIVLLLIAFICVPIMLLVKPLWYRCKVGKNLTKSKGKKKKYNKLSEEDKEDSVQTIEQLDDGRSSTATLKKEPLDMDEIIRQQGGDDHPHAFSEVFIHQLIETIEFVLGTISNTASYLRLWALSLAHSQLADVFFEKLLNTMALEPARWYMLFLLFPIFFSFTFFVLMLMDC
;
A
#
# COMPACT_ATOMS: atom_id res chain seq x y z
N MET A 1 11.28 -12.49 13.64
CA MET A 1 10.60 -11.19 13.52
C MET A 1 11.14 -10.39 12.34
N LYS A 2 12.42 -10.00 12.32
CA LYS A 2 13.06 -9.20 11.25
C LYS A 2 12.78 -9.69 9.83
N MET A 3 12.88 -11.00 9.60
CA MET A 3 12.59 -11.61 8.28
C MET A 3 11.14 -11.43 7.83
N ALA A 4 10.17 -11.56 8.74
CA ALA A 4 8.76 -11.39 8.40
C ALA A 4 8.45 -9.97 7.90
N VAL A 5 9.12 -8.98 8.47
CA VAL A 5 8.97 -7.57 8.07
C VAL A 5 9.60 -7.30 6.70
N ILE A 6 10.79 -7.86 6.42
CA ILE A 6 11.43 -7.76 5.10
C ILE A 6 10.54 -8.39 4.02
N PHE A 7 10.01 -9.59 4.26
CA PHE A 7 9.10 -10.25 3.32
C PHE A 7 7.80 -9.47 3.12
N GLY A 8 7.22 -8.93 4.19
CA GLY A 8 6.02 -8.11 4.10
C GLY A 8 6.21 -6.89 3.20
N VAL A 9 7.28 -6.12 3.43
CA VAL A 9 7.57 -4.93 2.61
C VAL A 9 7.89 -5.29 1.16
N ALA A 10 8.58 -6.41 0.93
CA ALA A 10 8.82 -6.91 -0.43
C ALA A 10 7.51 -7.29 -1.14
N GLN A 11 6.60 -8.00 -0.47
CA GLN A 11 5.29 -8.36 -1.03
C GLN A 11 4.42 -7.13 -1.32
N MET A 12 4.38 -6.15 -0.41
CA MET A 12 3.65 -4.90 -0.64
C MET A 12 4.26 -4.08 -1.78
N SER A 13 5.59 -4.04 -1.89
CA SER A 13 6.27 -3.39 -3.02
C SER A 13 5.90 -4.04 -4.35
N LEU A 14 5.80 -5.37 -4.39
CA LEU A 14 5.33 -6.10 -5.57
C LEU A 14 3.88 -5.75 -5.93
N GLY A 15 3.00 -5.60 -4.93
CA GLY A 15 1.61 -5.18 -5.16
C GLY A 15 1.51 -3.79 -5.81
N ILE A 16 2.28 -2.82 -5.30
CA ILE A 16 2.35 -1.47 -5.88
C ILE A 16 2.98 -1.50 -7.28
N LEU A 17 3.96 -2.37 -7.51
CA LEU A 17 4.56 -2.56 -8.84
C LEU A 17 3.55 -3.14 -9.85
N MET A 18 2.70 -4.09 -9.43
CA MET A 18 1.63 -4.61 -10.28
C MET A 18 0.60 -3.54 -10.64
N LYS A 19 0.26 -2.65 -9.69
CA LYS A 19 -0.56 -1.46 -9.98
C LYS A 19 0.12 -0.54 -11.01
N ALA A 20 1.43 -0.36 -10.91
CA ALA A 20 2.22 0.41 -11.87
C ALA A 20 2.13 -0.18 -13.28
N PHE A 21 2.36 -1.49 -13.42
CA PHE A 21 2.26 -2.17 -14.70
C PHE A 21 0.85 -2.10 -15.29
N ASN A 22 -0.19 -2.17 -14.45
CA ASN A 22 -1.56 -2.00 -14.88
C ASN A 22 -1.81 -0.61 -15.47
N SER A 23 -1.37 0.45 -14.78
CA SER A 23 -1.50 1.84 -15.27
C SER A 23 -0.70 2.11 -16.55
N LEU A 24 0.45 1.44 -16.71
CA LEU A 24 1.28 1.53 -17.91
C LEU A 24 0.60 0.84 -19.11
N TYR A 25 -0.01 -0.33 -18.89
CA TYR A 25 -0.74 -1.07 -19.92
C TYR A 25 -1.96 -0.29 -20.44
N PHE A 26 -2.73 0.35 -19.55
CA PHE A 26 -3.90 1.15 -19.92
C PHE A 26 -3.56 2.58 -20.40
N GLY A 27 -2.27 2.94 -20.47
CA GLY A 27 -1.83 4.24 -20.99
C GLY A 27 -2.16 5.45 -20.11
N ARG A 28 -2.48 5.23 -18.82
CA ARG A 28 -2.84 6.28 -17.87
C ARG A 28 -1.59 6.86 -17.20
N THR A 29 -0.82 7.62 -17.98
CA THR A 29 0.49 8.16 -17.55
C THR A 29 0.40 9.07 -16.33
N VAL A 30 -0.71 9.79 -16.13
CA VAL A 30 -0.90 10.67 -14.97
C VAL A 30 -0.98 9.85 -13.67
N GLU A 31 -1.71 8.74 -13.68
CA GLU A 31 -1.81 7.83 -12.53
C GLU A 31 -0.45 7.18 -12.25
N PHE A 32 0.28 6.78 -13.29
CA PHE A 32 1.63 6.24 -13.13
C PHE A 32 2.60 7.23 -12.45
N PHE A 33 2.66 8.49 -12.89
CA PHE A 33 3.62 9.45 -12.33
C PHE A 33 3.23 9.99 -10.96
N PHE A 34 1.93 10.13 -10.68
CA PHE A 34 1.48 10.85 -9.49
C PHE A 34 0.78 9.97 -8.45
N GLU A 35 0.45 8.73 -8.76
CA GLU A 35 -0.09 7.76 -7.82
C GLU A 35 0.98 6.72 -7.47
N PHE A 36 1.58 6.07 -8.49
CA PHE A 36 2.58 5.03 -8.25
C PHE A 36 3.89 5.59 -7.64
N ILE A 37 4.46 6.66 -8.19
CA ILE A 37 5.76 7.20 -7.71
C ILE A 37 5.67 7.64 -6.23
N PRO A 38 4.68 8.45 -5.81
CA PRO A 38 4.56 8.79 -4.39
C PRO A 38 4.27 7.58 -3.51
N GLN A 39 3.48 6.61 -3.98
CA GLN A 39 3.18 5.39 -3.22
C GLN A 39 4.43 4.54 -2.97
N ILE A 40 5.25 4.28 -4.00
CA ILE A 40 6.47 3.48 -3.85
C ILE A 40 7.53 4.23 -3.03
N ILE A 41 7.68 5.54 -3.21
CA ILE A 41 8.61 6.36 -2.43
C ILE A 41 8.21 6.36 -0.96
N LEU A 42 6.93 6.61 -0.63
CA LEU A 42 6.45 6.63 0.75
C LEU A 42 6.68 5.28 1.44
N LEU A 43 6.39 4.17 0.75
CA LEU A 43 6.65 2.82 1.28
C LEU A 43 8.14 2.61 1.59
N TRP A 44 9.03 2.98 0.66
CA TRP A 44 10.48 2.80 0.82
C TRP A 44 11.09 3.73 1.87
N VAL A 45 10.60 4.96 1.96
CA VAL A 45 11.06 5.93 2.96
C VAL A 45 10.65 5.48 4.37
N LEU A 46 9.41 5.03 4.57
CA LEU A 46 8.95 4.61 5.89
C LEU A 46 9.49 3.24 6.30
N PHE A 47 9.29 2.23 5.46
CA PHE A 47 9.57 0.84 5.82
C PHE A 47 10.80 0.26 5.09
N GLY A 48 11.15 0.78 3.92
CA GLY A 48 12.40 0.40 3.22
C GLY A 48 13.65 0.82 4.00
N PHE A 49 13.67 2.02 4.58
CA PHE A 49 14.77 2.48 5.44
C PHE A 49 15.01 1.55 6.62
N MET A 50 13.94 1.11 7.29
CA MET A 50 14.03 0.11 8.36
C MET A 50 14.65 -1.21 7.88
N ASN A 51 14.25 -1.71 6.70
CA ASN A 51 14.82 -2.93 6.16
C ASN A 51 16.31 -2.78 5.84
N VAL A 52 16.73 -1.62 5.31
CA VAL A 52 18.15 -1.32 5.10
C VAL A 52 18.90 -1.33 6.44
N LEU A 53 18.37 -0.72 7.50
CA LEU A 53 18.98 -0.77 8.84
C LEU A 53 19.09 -2.21 9.36
N ILE A 54 18.09 -3.07 9.13
CA ILE A 54 18.16 -4.48 9.51
C ILE A 54 19.33 -5.18 8.81
N ILE A 55 19.46 -4.99 7.50
CA ILE A 55 20.51 -5.62 6.68
C ILE A 55 21.89 -5.08 7.09
N VAL A 56 22.04 -3.77 7.26
CA VAL A 56 23.29 -3.16 7.72
C VAL A 56 23.67 -3.69 9.11
N LYS A 57 22.70 -3.82 10.03
CA LYS A 57 22.96 -4.41 11.36
C LYS A 57 23.44 -5.86 11.28
N TRP A 58 23.01 -6.62 10.27
CA TRP A 58 23.47 -8.00 10.04
C TRP A 58 24.86 -8.08 9.42
N LEU A 59 25.24 -7.10 8.61
CA LEU A 59 26.54 -7.05 7.94
C LEU A 59 27.63 -6.41 8.80
N ALA A 60 27.26 -5.63 9.81
CA ALA A 60 28.20 -5.03 10.75
C ALA A 60 28.65 -6.05 11.81
N ASP A 61 29.97 -6.19 11.97
CA ASP A 61 30.55 -6.92 13.11
C ASP A 61 30.56 -6.03 14.35
N TRP A 62 30.00 -6.56 15.44
CA TRP A 62 29.86 -5.87 16.73
C TRP A 62 30.84 -6.40 17.77
N GLN A 63 31.69 -7.38 17.42
CA GLN A 63 32.71 -7.88 18.33
C GLN A 63 33.81 -6.83 18.55
N GLY A 64 33.96 -6.34 19.78
CA GLY A 64 35.03 -5.43 20.18
C GLY A 64 34.70 -3.94 20.24
N ARG A 65 33.43 -3.54 20.04
CA ARG A 65 32.95 -2.17 20.30
C ARG A 65 32.53 -1.99 21.76
N THR A 66 32.89 -0.85 22.35
CA THR A 66 32.57 -0.48 23.74
C THR A 66 31.12 -0.08 23.92
N ASP A 67 30.43 0.29 22.83
CA ASP A 67 29.10 0.87 22.86
C ASP A 67 28.01 -0.16 22.51
N ARG A 68 26.78 0.13 22.96
CA ARG A 68 25.64 -0.80 22.82
C ARG A 68 25.08 -0.72 21.40
N ALA A 69 24.79 -1.87 20.80
CA ALA A 69 24.17 -1.93 19.47
C ALA A 69 22.73 -1.34 19.48
N PRO A 70 22.41 -0.32 18.65
CA PRO A 70 21.12 0.36 18.69
C PRO A 70 19.91 -0.55 18.47
N GLY A 71 18.83 -0.28 19.19
CA GLY A 71 17.52 -0.86 18.91
C GLY A 71 16.89 -0.24 17.66
N ILE A 72 16.60 -1.06 16.64
CA ILE A 72 16.04 -0.58 15.36
C ILE A 72 14.71 0.17 15.57
N ILE A 73 13.88 -0.30 16.50
CA ILE A 73 12.60 0.33 16.85
C ILE A 73 12.81 1.73 17.45
N SER A 74 13.80 1.91 18.32
CA SER A 74 14.12 3.20 18.92
C SER A 74 14.65 4.18 17.86
N VAL A 75 15.52 3.74 16.96
CA VAL A 75 16.00 4.56 15.83
C VAL A 75 14.83 4.98 14.93
N MET A 76 13.86 4.09 14.69
CA MET A 76 12.66 4.44 13.92
C MET A 76 11.75 5.45 14.63
N ILE A 77 11.54 5.30 15.95
CA ILE A 77 10.75 6.26 16.72
C ILE A 77 11.44 7.63 16.74
N ASN A 78 12.75 7.64 16.97
CA ASN A 78 13.55 8.86 17.03
C ASN A 78 13.67 9.56 15.67
N MET A 79 13.54 8.82 14.56
CA MET A 79 13.43 9.41 13.22
C MET A 79 12.24 10.37 13.11
N PHE A 80 11.09 10.01 13.70
CA PHE A 80 9.87 10.82 13.66
C PHE A 80 9.79 11.86 14.77
N LEU A 81 10.22 11.52 15.99
CA LEU A 81 10.07 12.39 17.17
C LEU A 81 11.22 13.38 17.34
N SER A 82 12.46 12.94 17.06
CA SER A 82 13.69 13.72 17.32
C SER A 82 14.49 13.96 16.04
N GLN A 83 13.85 13.83 14.88
CA GLN A 83 14.47 14.09 13.57
C GLN A 83 15.75 13.28 13.33
N GLY A 84 15.84 12.06 13.89
CA GLY A 84 16.99 11.17 13.71
C GLY A 84 18.18 11.47 14.62
N ALA A 85 18.00 12.22 15.71
CA ALA A 85 19.03 12.35 16.74
C ALA A 85 19.46 10.97 17.26
N VAL A 86 20.77 10.73 17.28
CA VAL A 86 21.38 9.52 17.84
C VAL A 86 21.57 9.75 19.34
N ASP A 87 21.12 8.80 20.16
CA ASP A 87 21.20 8.87 21.62
C ASP A 87 22.67 8.78 22.09
N GLU A 88 23.04 9.52 23.13
CA GLU A 88 24.42 9.54 23.64
C GLU A 88 24.84 8.15 24.17
N GLY A 89 25.89 7.57 23.59
CA GLY A 89 26.41 6.23 23.97
C GLY A 89 25.88 5.06 23.14
N VAL A 90 25.34 5.34 21.94
CA VAL A 90 24.89 4.34 20.98
C VAL A 90 25.63 4.52 19.66
N ASP A 91 26.37 3.50 19.23
CA ASP A 91 27.11 3.54 17.96
C ASP A 91 26.16 3.79 16.76
N PRO A 92 26.44 4.77 15.88
CA PRO A 92 25.63 5.00 14.70
C PRO A 92 25.65 3.77 13.79
N LEU A 93 24.47 3.32 13.38
CA LEU A 93 24.33 2.13 12.52
C LEU A 93 24.74 2.43 11.08
N LEU A 94 24.70 3.70 10.67
CA LEU A 94 25.09 4.18 9.35
C LEU A 94 26.26 5.15 9.47
N PHE A 95 27.45 4.71 9.03
CA PHE A 95 28.66 5.50 8.75
C PHE A 95 29.11 6.50 9.83
N ASN A 96 28.35 7.58 10.08
CA ASN A 96 28.59 8.64 11.06
C ASN A 96 27.26 9.15 11.65
N GLU A 97 27.28 9.63 12.89
CA GLU A 97 26.10 10.20 13.60
C GLU A 97 25.42 11.33 12.80
N ASN A 98 26.22 12.28 12.30
CA ASN A 98 25.74 13.40 11.50
C ASN A 98 25.10 12.94 10.18
N THR A 99 25.68 11.94 9.53
CA THR A 99 25.17 11.44 8.25
C THR A 99 23.85 10.69 8.43
N GLN A 100 23.74 9.88 9.50
CA GLN A 100 22.50 9.17 9.83
C GLN A 100 21.36 10.15 10.10
N GLN A 101 21.61 11.20 10.89
CA GLN A 101 20.62 12.23 11.18
C GLN A 101 20.17 12.97 9.91
N ILE A 102 21.11 13.38 9.05
CA ILE A 102 20.79 14.06 7.78
C ILE A 102 19.92 13.16 6.89
N ILE A 103 20.26 11.89 6.74
CA ILE A 103 19.48 10.94 5.94
C ILE A 103 18.06 10.81 6.49
N SER A 104 17.91 10.67 7.81
CA SER A 104 16.61 10.60 8.48
C SER A 104 15.76 11.85 8.26
N ILE A 105 16.33 13.04 8.36
CA ILE A 105 15.63 14.32 8.10
C ILE A 105 15.17 14.41 6.65
N VAL A 106 16.06 14.10 5.70
CA VAL A 106 15.75 14.15 4.26
C VAL A 106 14.63 13.16 3.93
N LEU A 107 14.70 11.94 4.46
CA LEU A 107 13.64 10.93 4.31
C LEU A 107 12.30 11.42 4.88
N LEU A 108 12.31 11.97 6.09
CA LEU A 108 11.09 12.49 6.74
C LEU A 108 10.46 13.62 5.91
N LEU A 109 11.27 14.52 5.36
CA LEU A 109 10.81 15.63 4.52
C LEU A 109 10.18 15.11 3.22
N ILE A 110 10.82 14.12 2.56
CA ILE A 110 10.26 13.46 1.38
C ILE A 110 8.92 12.80 1.72
N ALA A 111 8.81 12.07 2.83
CA ALA A 111 7.55 11.45 3.26
C ALA A 111 6.43 12.47 3.45
N PHE A 112 6.74 13.62 4.07
CA PHE A 112 5.76 14.68 4.29
C PHE A 112 5.30 15.36 3.00
N ILE A 113 6.19 15.49 1.99
CA ILE A 113 5.85 16.04 0.67
C ILE A 113 5.08 15.03 -0.19
N CYS A 114 5.31 13.73 -0.05
CA CYS A 114 4.63 12.70 -0.83
C CYS A 114 3.11 12.65 -0.59
N VAL A 115 2.65 12.88 0.66
CA VAL A 115 1.23 12.87 1.02
C VAL A 115 0.40 13.94 0.28
N PRO A 116 0.77 15.24 0.29
CA PRO A 116 0.02 16.27 -0.43
C PRO A 116 0.12 16.13 -1.95
N ILE A 117 1.23 15.60 -2.49
CA ILE A 117 1.34 15.32 -3.92
C ILE A 117 0.27 14.31 -4.34
N MET A 118 0.11 13.21 -3.61
CA MET A 118 -0.91 12.21 -3.93
C MET A 118 -2.34 12.76 -3.77
N LEU A 119 -2.58 13.63 -2.79
CA LEU A 119 -3.90 14.22 -2.53
C LEU A 119 -4.34 15.20 -3.64
N LEU A 120 -3.42 16.05 -4.13
CA LEU A 120 -3.78 17.19 -4.99
C LEU A 120 -3.81 16.88 -6.49
N VAL A 121 -3.22 15.77 -6.94
CA VAL A 121 -3.01 15.58 -8.39
C VAL A 121 -4.29 15.35 -9.18
N LYS A 122 -5.13 14.37 -8.82
CA LYS A 122 -6.38 14.10 -9.55
C LYS A 122 -7.33 15.31 -9.56
N PRO A 123 -7.60 16.00 -8.43
CA PRO A 123 -8.47 17.18 -8.44
C PRO A 123 -7.88 18.34 -9.27
N LEU A 124 -6.56 18.56 -9.24
CA LEU A 124 -5.93 19.61 -10.05
C LEU A 124 -5.94 19.27 -11.55
N TRP A 125 -5.66 18.02 -11.93
CA TRP A 125 -5.70 17.61 -13.32
C TRP A 125 -7.13 17.70 -13.89
N TYR A 126 -8.14 17.33 -13.10
CA TYR A 126 -9.55 17.49 -13.48
C TYR A 126 -9.91 18.96 -13.70
N ARG A 127 -9.53 19.88 -12.80
CA ARG A 127 -9.72 21.33 -12.97
C ARG A 127 -9.05 21.85 -14.25
N CYS A 128 -7.83 21.42 -14.56
CA CYS A 128 -7.12 21.85 -15.76
C CYS A 128 -7.71 21.28 -17.07
N LYS A 129 -8.21 20.05 -17.07
CA LYS A 129 -8.81 19.42 -18.26
C LYS A 129 -10.23 19.94 -18.51
N VAL A 130 -11.02 20.14 -17.45
CA VAL A 130 -12.34 20.80 -17.51
C VAL A 130 -12.20 22.24 -17.99
N GLY A 131 -11.22 23.00 -17.51
CA GLY A 131 -10.94 24.36 -18.01
C GLY A 131 -10.62 24.42 -19.51
N LYS A 132 -9.88 23.43 -20.04
CA LYS A 132 -9.57 23.33 -21.49
C LYS A 132 -10.75 22.83 -22.33
N ASN A 133 -11.62 21.99 -21.79
CA ASN A 133 -12.82 21.52 -22.48
C ASN A 133 -13.95 22.56 -22.46
N LEU A 134 -14.06 23.40 -21.42
CA LEU A 134 -14.97 24.55 -21.41
C LEU A 134 -14.58 25.62 -22.44
N THR A 135 -13.28 25.88 -22.66
CA THR A 135 -12.85 26.84 -23.68
C THR A 135 -13.06 26.32 -25.11
N LYS A 136 -12.83 25.02 -25.36
CA LYS A 136 -13.20 24.36 -26.64
C LYS A 136 -14.71 24.32 -26.87
N SER A 137 -15.51 24.09 -25.83
CA SER A 137 -16.98 24.09 -25.91
C SER A 137 -17.54 25.50 -26.17
N LYS A 138 -16.97 26.54 -25.54
CA LYS A 138 -17.32 27.94 -25.84
C LYS A 138 -16.98 28.35 -27.28
N GLY A 139 -15.88 27.86 -27.85
CA GLY A 139 -15.51 28.06 -29.25
C GLY A 139 -16.47 27.37 -30.25
N LYS A 140 -16.92 26.15 -29.94
CA LYS A 140 -17.92 25.43 -30.75
C LYS A 140 -19.33 26.02 -30.61
N LYS A 141 -19.78 26.41 -29.41
CA LYS A 141 -21.07 27.10 -29.19
C LYS A 141 -21.12 28.46 -29.90
N LYS A 142 -20.04 29.26 -29.90
CA LYS A 142 -19.97 30.50 -30.70
C LYS A 142 -20.06 30.27 -32.20
N LYS A 143 -19.45 29.19 -32.71
CA LYS A 143 -19.51 28.84 -34.15
C LYS A 143 -20.90 28.33 -34.56
N TYR A 144 -21.60 27.61 -33.69
CA TYR A 144 -22.97 27.15 -33.94
C TYR A 144 -24.01 28.28 -33.79
N ASN A 145 -23.89 29.17 -32.80
CA ASN A 145 -24.78 30.32 -32.67
C ASN A 145 -24.63 31.30 -33.84
N LYS A 146 -23.41 31.48 -34.37
CA LYS A 146 -23.17 32.38 -35.51
C LYS A 146 -23.74 31.83 -36.83
N LEU A 147 -23.80 30.50 -37.00
CA LEU A 147 -24.51 29.88 -38.13
C LEU A 147 -26.03 29.93 -37.96
N SER A 148 -26.52 29.72 -36.72
CA SER A 148 -27.97 29.72 -36.44
C SER A 148 -28.61 31.12 -36.42
N GLU A 149 -27.83 32.19 -36.31
CA GLU A 149 -28.34 33.57 -36.43
C GLU A 149 -28.50 34.01 -37.89
N GLU A 150 -27.71 33.49 -38.84
CA GLU A 150 -27.86 33.76 -40.28
C GLU A 150 -29.06 33.00 -40.88
N ASP A 151 -29.41 31.81 -40.37
CA ASP A 151 -30.53 31.01 -40.87
C ASP A 151 -31.91 31.37 -40.23
N LYS A 152 -31.94 32.25 -39.22
CA LYS A 152 -33.17 32.58 -38.47
C LYS A 152 -33.98 33.77 -39.01
N GLU A 153 -33.48 34.48 -40.02
CA GLU A 153 -34.26 35.56 -40.65
C GLU A 153 -35.30 35.07 -41.67
N ASP A 154 -35.27 33.81 -42.12
CA ASP A 154 -36.08 33.36 -43.26
C ASP A 154 -37.15 32.26 -43.00
N SER A 155 -37.32 31.75 -41.78
CA SER A 155 -38.36 30.72 -41.54
C SER A 155 -38.95 30.75 -40.14
N VAL A 156 -39.63 31.84 -39.80
CA VAL A 156 -40.68 31.83 -38.77
C VAL A 156 -41.98 31.38 -39.44
N GLN A 157 -42.21 30.07 -39.52
CA GLN A 157 -43.56 29.49 -39.59
C GLN A 157 -43.49 27.96 -39.52
N THR A 158 -44.40 27.41 -38.71
CA THR A 158 -44.98 26.06 -38.76
C THR A 158 -44.38 24.94 -37.87
N ILE A 159 -45.26 24.46 -36.96
CA ILE A 159 -45.48 23.08 -36.49
C ILE A 159 -44.98 22.67 -35.08
N GLU A 160 -45.97 22.65 -34.19
CA GLU A 160 -46.22 21.82 -33.00
C GLU A 160 -45.98 20.29 -33.19
N GLN A 161 -45.93 19.57 -32.05
CA GLN A 161 -46.36 18.17 -31.84
C GLN A 161 -45.35 16.97 -31.88
N LEU A 162 -45.38 16.24 -30.73
CA LEU A 162 -45.23 14.78 -30.47
C LEU A 162 -43.79 14.19 -30.42
N ASP A 163 -43.34 13.68 -29.27
CA ASP A 163 -43.57 12.34 -28.65
C ASP A 163 -42.81 11.20 -29.35
N ASP A 164 -41.90 10.54 -28.64
CA ASP A 164 -41.92 9.07 -28.42
C ASP A 164 -40.67 8.58 -27.67
N GLY A 165 -40.89 7.71 -26.68
CA GLY A 165 -39.85 7.10 -25.86
C GLY A 165 -39.25 5.82 -26.47
N ARG A 166 -38.08 5.40 -25.97
CA ARG A 166 -37.77 3.96 -25.81
C ARG A 166 -36.57 3.68 -24.89
N SER A 167 -36.85 2.85 -23.88
CA SER A 167 -35.93 2.10 -23.03
C SER A 167 -35.20 1.00 -23.81
N SER A 168 -33.94 0.69 -23.46
CA SER A 168 -33.41 -0.69 -23.44
C SER A 168 -32.08 -0.79 -22.67
N THR A 169 -32.20 -1.29 -21.43
CA THR A 169 -31.48 -2.43 -20.83
C THR A 169 -30.18 -2.93 -21.49
N ALA A 170 -29.04 -2.91 -20.75
CA ALA A 170 -27.97 -3.93 -20.87
C ALA A 170 -26.97 -3.90 -19.70
N THR A 171 -27.06 -4.93 -18.85
CA THR A 171 -25.99 -5.74 -18.25
C THR A 171 -24.86 -5.11 -17.42
N LEU A 172 -24.97 -5.42 -16.12
CA LEU A 172 -24.00 -5.33 -15.04
C LEU A 172 -22.70 -6.12 -15.33
N LYS A 173 -21.56 -5.44 -15.44
CA LYS A 173 -20.22 -6.03 -15.31
C LYS A 173 -19.39 -5.15 -14.38
N LYS A 174 -19.09 -5.66 -13.17
CA LYS A 174 -18.23 -4.99 -12.19
C LYS A 174 -16.77 -5.15 -12.62
N GLU A 175 -16.18 -4.06 -13.10
CA GLU A 175 -14.73 -3.86 -13.30
C GLU A 175 -14.33 -2.55 -12.57
N PRO A 176 -13.04 -2.37 -12.21
CA PRO A 176 -12.63 -1.37 -11.23
C PRO A 176 -13.03 0.05 -11.66
N LEU A 177 -13.62 0.77 -10.71
CA LEU A 177 -14.27 2.07 -10.86
C LEU A 177 -13.46 3.07 -11.69
N ASP A 178 -13.80 3.16 -12.97
CA ASP A 178 -13.25 4.15 -13.88
C ASP A 178 -13.90 5.52 -13.62
N MET A 179 -13.07 6.51 -13.28
CA MET A 179 -13.42 7.92 -13.18
C MET A 179 -14.23 8.45 -14.37
N ASP A 180 -14.10 7.82 -15.55
CA ASP A 180 -14.85 8.17 -16.76
C ASP A 180 -16.34 7.79 -16.71
N GLU A 181 -16.77 6.85 -15.85
CA GLU A 181 -18.18 6.42 -15.78
C GLU A 181 -19.04 7.32 -14.87
N ILE A 182 -18.46 7.81 -13.76
CA ILE A 182 -19.09 8.81 -12.87
C ILE A 182 -19.39 10.09 -13.65
N ILE A 183 -18.49 10.47 -14.56
CA ILE A 183 -18.61 11.67 -15.41
C ILE A 183 -19.67 11.51 -16.51
N ARG A 184 -19.97 10.28 -16.95
CA ARG A 184 -20.96 10.01 -18.02
C ARG A 184 -22.39 9.92 -17.51
N GLN A 185 -22.62 9.54 -16.26
CA GLN A 185 -23.96 9.45 -15.69
C GLN A 185 -24.51 10.81 -15.21
N GLN A 186 -23.65 11.74 -14.80
CA GLN A 186 -24.06 13.07 -14.30
C GLN A 186 -23.80 14.20 -15.33
N GLY A 187 -24.30 14.02 -16.56
CA GLY A 187 -24.22 15.01 -17.63
C GLY A 187 -25.22 16.17 -17.49
N GLY A 188 -25.34 16.78 -16.31
CA GLY A 188 -26.25 17.89 -16.03
C GLY A 188 -25.63 18.92 -15.08
N ASP A 189 -25.15 20.02 -15.66
CA ASP A 189 -25.06 21.40 -15.12
C ASP A 189 -24.60 21.71 -13.69
N ASP A 190 -23.93 20.82 -12.95
CA ASP A 190 -23.36 21.15 -11.63
C ASP A 190 -21.84 20.87 -11.52
N HIS A 191 -21.07 21.75 -12.15
CA HIS A 191 -19.60 21.78 -12.11
C HIS A 191 -18.94 21.90 -10.71
N PRO A 192 -19.56 22.43 -9.62
CA PRO A 192 -18.92 22.43 -8.31
C PRO A 192 -18.98 21.06 -7.59
N HIS A 193 -20.02 20.25 -7.85
CA HIS A 193 -20.22 18.98 -7.14
C HIS A 193 -19.27 17.88 -7.62
N ALA A 194 -19.03 17.76 -8.93
CA ALA A 194 -18.11 16.76 -9.49
C ALA A 194 -16.65 16.92 -8.98
N PHE A 195 -16.19 18.17 -8.76
CA PHE A 195 -14.86 18.40 -8.19
C PHE A 195 -14.77 17.96 -6.73
N SER A 196 -15.82 18.21 -5.94
CA SER A 196 -15.87 17.79 -4.54
C SER A 196 -15.87 16.26 -4.43
N GLU A 197 -16.59 15.56 -5.30
CA GLU A 197 -16.63 14.10 -5.33
C GLU A 197 -15.26 13.49 -5.66
N VAL A 198 -14.56 14.04 -6.67
CA VAL A 198 -13.19 13.62 -7.01
C VAL A 198 -12.21 13.87 -5.87
N PHE A 199 -12.35 15.01 -5.18
CA PHE A 199 -11.51 15.35 -4.04
C PHE A 199 -11.74 14.40 -2.87
N ILE A 200 -13.00 14.10 -2.52
CA ILE A 200 -13.33 13.15 -1.44
C ILE A 200 -12.80 11.76 -1.77
N HIS A 201 -12.99 11.28 -2.99
CA HIS A 201 -12.48 9.97 -3.41
C HIS A 201 -10.95 9.89 -3.28
N GLN A 202 -10.24 10.92 -3.75
CA GLN A 202 -8.77 10.97 -3.67
C GLN A 202 -8.27 11.06 -2.22
N LEU A 203 -9.00 11.75 -1.36
CA LEU A 203 -8.70 11.83 0.06
C LEU A 203 -8.84 10.47 0.75
N ILE A 204 -9.91 9.72 0.44
CA ILE A 204 -10.10 8.37 0.98
C ILE A 204 -8.97 7.45 0.49
N GLU A 205 -8.66 7.45 -0.81
CA GLU A 205 -7.57 6.63 -1.37
C GLU A 205 -6.22 6.94 -0.67
N THR A 206 -5.95 8.22 -0.41
CA THR A 206 -4.73 8.65 0.26
C THR A 206 -4.65 8.14 1.70
N ILE A 207 -5.74 8.27 2.46
CA ILE A 207 -5.80 7.82 3.86
C ILE A 207 -5.73 6.30 3.94
N GLU A 208 -6.48 5.60 3.08
CA GLU A 208 -6.48 4.14 2.98
C GLU A 208 -5.08 3.62 2.66
N PHE A 209 -4.38 4.26 1.72
CA PHE A 209 -3.01 3.87 1.39
C PHE A 209 -2.05 4.05 2.57
N VAL A 210 -2.04 5.22 3.22
CA VAL A 210 -1.08 5.50 4.32
C VAL A 210 -1.36 4.59 5.52
N LEU A 211 -2.62 4.51 5.97
CA LEU A 211 -2.99 3.67 7.12
C LEU A 211 -2.90 2.18 6.80
N GLY A 212 -3.31 1.79 5.59
CA GLY A 212 -3.22 0.42 5.09
C GLY A 212 -1.77 -0.04 5.00
N THR A 213 -0.84 0.81 4.54
CA THR A 213 0.58 0.46 4.45
C THR A 213 1.17 0.17 5.84
N ILE A 214 0.85 0.99 6.85
CA ILE A 214 1.32 0.78 8.23
C ILE A 214 0.69 -0.48 8.83
N SER A 215 -0.63 -0.63 8.69
CA SER A 215 -1.39 -1.75 9.24
C SER A 215 -0.99 -3.10 8.63
N ASN A 216 -0.83 -3.13 7.30
CA ASN A 216 -0.42 -4.34 6.59
C ASN A 216 1.01 -4.72 7.00
N THR A 217 1.94 -3.76 7.09
CA THR A 217 3.31 -4.03 7.56
C THR A 217 3.33 -4.62 8.97
N ALA A 218 2.55 -4.06 9.90
CA ALA A 218 2.45 -4.58 11.27
C ALA A 218 1.82 -5.98 11.31
N SER A 219 0.82 -6.24 10.46
CA SER A 219 0.11 -7.52 10.38
C SER A 219 1.03 -8.68 9.95
N TYR A 220 2.11 -8.42 9.20
CA TYR A 220 3.11 -9.43 8.87
C TYR A 220 3.87 -9.99 10.07
N LEU A 221 3.83 -9.32 11.23
CA LEU A 221 4.35 -9.89 12.48
C LEU A 221 3.66 -11.21 12.84
N ARG A 222 2.43 -11.43 12.36
CA ARG A 222 1.72 -12.71 12.48
C ARG A 222 2.51 -13.88 11.91
N LEU A 223 3.19 -13.73 10.78
CA LEU A 223 4.02 -14.80 10.20
C LEU A 223 5.11 -15.23 11.17
N TRP A 224 5.72 -14.27 11.87
CA TRP A 224 6.70 -14.59 12.91
C TRP A 224 6.07 -15.24 14.13
N ALA A 225 4.93 -14.74 14.61
CA ALA A 225 4.26 -15.31 15.77
C ALA A 225 3.82 -16.76 15.53
N LEU A 226 3.25 -17.04 14.36
CA LEU A 226 2.85 -18.39 13.96
C LEU A 226 4.05 -19.33 13.85
N SER A 227 5.13 -18.87 13.19
CA SER A 227 6.37 -19.65 13.09
C SER A 227 7.02 -19.92 14.46
N LEU A 228 6.98 -18.96 15.39
CA LEU A 228 7.50 -19.14 16.74
C LEU A 228 6.64 -20.13 17.54
N ALA A 229 5.32 -19.99 17.50
CA ALA A 229 4.41 -20.89 18.19
C ALA A 229 4.57 -22.34 17.71
N HIS A 230 4.68 -22.53 16.39
CA HIS A 230 4.91 -23.84 15.79
C HIS A 230 6.23 -24.47 16.25
N SER A 231 7.34 -23.71 16.23
CA SER A 231 8.64 -24.20 16.71
C SER A 231 8.60 -24.56 18.19
N GLN A 232 8.02 -23.69 19.03
CA GLN A 232 7.95 -23.92 20.48
C GLN A 232 7.06 -25.11 20.84
N LEU A 233 5.93 -25.27 20.16
CA LEU A 233 5.03 -26.40 20.39
C LEU A 233 5.72 -27.71 19.97
N ALA A 234 6.41 -27.73 18.83
CA ALA A 234 7.21 -28.89 18.41
C ALA A 234 8.31 -29.26 19.42
N ASP A 235 9.05 -28.28 19.93
CA ASP A 235 10.10 -28.50 20.93
C ASP A 235 9.52 -29.08 22.23
N VAL A 236 8.41 -28.54 22.75
CA VAL A 236 7.78 -29.03 23.98
C VAL A 236 7.23 -30.46 23.81
N PHE A 237 6.64 -30.79 22.66
CA PHE A 237 6.20 -32.16 22.38
C PHE A 237 7.39 -33.13 22.30
N PHE A 238 8.48 -32.71 21.66
CA PHE A 238 9.68 -33.53 21.51
C PHE A 238 10.39 -33.75 22.87
N GLU A 239 10.52 -32.72 23.70
CA GLU A 239 11.07 -32.84 25.05
C GLU A 239 10.23 -33.76 25.94
N LYS A 240 8.90 -33.65 25.90
CA LYS A 240 8.01 -34.53 26.67
C LYS A 240 8.11 -35.98 26.19
N LEU A 241 8.32 -36.21 24.90
CA LEU A 241 8.58 -37.54 24.35
C LEU A 241 9.93 -38.09 24.84
N LEU A 242 11.01 -37.33 24.66
CA LEU A 242 12.36 -37.76 25.05
C LEU A 242 12.46 -38.06 26.55
N ASN A 243 11.88 -37.23 27.40
CA ASN A 243 11.88 -37.46 28.84
C ASN A 243 11.06 -38.70 29.25
N THR A 244 10.03 -39.07 28.47
CA THR A 244 9.29 -40.33 28.67
C THR A 244 10.10 -41.54 28.20
N MET A 245 10.94 -41.38 27.17
CA MET A 245 11.80 -42.42 26.62
C MET A 245 13.10 -42.64 27.42
N ALA A 246 13.60 -41.62 28.12
CA ALA A 246 14.88 -41.64 28.82
C ALA A 246 14.85 -42.25 30.23
N LEU A 247 13.69 -42.66 30.75
CA LEU A 247 13.57 -43.04 32.15
C LEU A 247 13.97 -44.48 32.49
N GLU A 248 14.05 -45.43 31.55
CA GLU A 248 14.66 -46.74 31.83
C GLU A 248 15.27 -47.41 30.58
N PRO A 249 16.58 -47.79 30.59
CA PRO A 249 17.25 -48.41 29.45
C PRO A 249 16.78 -49.85 29.12
N ALA A 250 15.80 -50.39 29.86
CA ALA A 250 15.38 -51.80 29.75
C ALA A 250 14.12 -52.04 28.87
N ARG A 251 13.51 -51.00 28.28
CA ARG A 251 12.21 -51.11 27.57
C ARG A 251 12.26 -50.68 26.11
N TRP A 252 13.18 -51.23 25.31
CA TRP A 252 13.27 -50.98 23.86
C TRP A 252 11.95 -51.20 23.10
N TYR A 253 11.10 -52.12 23.59
CA TYR A 253 9.78 -52.40 23.03
C TYR A 253 8.78 -51.24 23.21
N MET A 254 8.90 -50.42 24.26
CA MET A 254 8.03 -49.23 24.44
C MET A 254 8.30 -48.17 23.38
N LEU A 255 9.54 -48.11 22.86
CA LEU A 255 9.93 -47.18 21.80
C LEU A 255 9.18 -47.48 20.50
N PHE A 256 9.05 -48.77 20.15
CA PHE A 256 8.30 -49.22 18.98
C PHE A 256 6.79 -48.94 19.09
N LEU A 257 6.23 -48.98 20.30
CA LEU A 257 4.81 -48.66 20.55
C LEU A 257 4.54 -47.14 20.63
N LEU A 258 5.47 -46.36 21.21
CA LEU A 258 5.28 -44.93 21.45
C LEU A 258 5.56 -44.09 20.19
N PHE A 259 6.46 -44.54 19.31
CA PHE A 259 6.76 -43.88 18.05
C PHE A 259 5.53 -43.65 17.14
N PRO A 260 4.66 -44.64 16.86
CA PRO A 260 3.47 -44.40 16.04
C PRO A 260 2.44 -43.47 16.72
N ILE A 261 2.34 -43.50 18.05
CA ILE A 261 1.48 -42.58 18.81
C ILE A 261 1.99 -41.15 18.66
N PHE A 262 3.30 -40.95 18.83
CA PHE A 262 3.95 -39.66 18.62
C PHE A 262 3.79 -39.14 17.19
N PHE A 263 4.01 -40.01 16.20
CA PHE A 263 3.84 -39.66 14.80
C PHE A 263 2.40 -39.22 14.49
N SER A 264 1.41 -39.92 15.06
CA SER A 264 -0.01 -39.57 14.91
C SER A 264 -0.34 -38.19 15.49
N PHE A 265 0.15 -37.87 16.71
CA PHE A 265 -0.05 -36.55 17.31
C PHE A 265 0.67 -35.43 16.54
N THR A 266 1.90 -35.68 16.09
CA THR A 266 2.64 -34.71 15.26
C THR A 266 1.89 -34.46 13.95
N PHE A 267 1.42 -35.51 13.28
CA PHE A 267 0.66 -35.37 12.04
C PHE A 267 -0.66 -34.62 12.23
N PHE A 268 -1.43 -34.95 13.27
CA PHE A 268 -2.74 -34.35 13.48
C PHE A 268 -2.69 -32.93 14.07
N VAL A 269 -1.81 -32.69 15.04
CA VAL A 269 -1.72 -31.38 15.71
C VAL A 269 -0.85 -30.44 14.89
N LEU A 270 0.44 -30.76 14.73
CA LEU A 270 1.40 -29.86 14.08
C LEU A 270 1.14 -29.69 12.58
N MET A 271 0.62 -30.71 11.88
CA MET A 271 0.47 -30.65 10.42
C MET A 271 -0.95 -30.38 9.93
N LEU A 272 -2.00 -30.78 10.65
CA LEU A 272 -3.39 -30.54 10.21
C LEU A 272 -4.06 -29.34 10.89
N MET A 273 -3.72 -29.04 12.15
CA MET A 273 -4.36 -27.95 12.88
C MET A 273 -3.56 -26.64 12.80
N ASP A 274 -2.23 -26.72 12.76
CA ASP A 274 -1.32 -25.57 12.76
C ASP A 274 -0.85 -25.13 11.34
N CYS A 275 -1.34 -25.77 10.27
CA CYS A 275 -1.18 -25.30 8.88
C CYS A 275 -2.17 -24.17 8.54
#